data_AF-A0A1X4GLH6-F1
#
_entry.id   AF-A0A1X4GLH6-F1
#
_cell.length_a   1.000
_cell.length_b   1.000
_cell.length_c   1.000
_cell.angle_alpha   90.00
_cell.angle_beta   90.00
_cell.angle_gamma   90.00
#
_symmetry.space_group_name_H-M   'P 1'
#
loop_
_entity.id
_entity.type
_entity.pdbx_description
1 polymer ?
#
loop_
_entity_poly.entity_id
_entity_poly.type
_entity_poly.pdbx_seq_one_letter_code
_entity_poly.pdbx_strand_id
1 'polypeptide(L)'
;MNEPGTEGVLLDQETLHDRLDDASPWFQEHYRTFRESMLGERDGSPFPCYFGIEVEREGDMLYAACESTTDPAALLRLRDVLSEYLDTYPDHADRAPLAVFFRPPDDDRGEAYYHERLWHVLEFLHVHDPEPWPDDIPVDPDTPRWEFCFGGEALFPTSRAPFYDDRKSRYSPVGLEITFQPRSVFEGITADTEAGERARETIRGRMEEYDGVCPHADLGDWGTEGDREWKQYLFREDDDASPDACPLDPTREHPKASESLLEPGAWRAFDAADTGSESDAPVSSGLGDD
;
A
#
# COMPACT_ATOMS: atom_id res chain seq x y z
N MET A 1 12.08 6.92 19.39
CA MET A 1 13.53 6.62 19.25
C MET A 1 13.81 6.72 17.78
N ASN A 2 14.70 7.64 17.37
CA ASN A 2 14.95 7.89 15.95
C ASN A 2 15.93 6.83 15.42
N GLU A 3 15.40 5.73 14.88
CA GLU A 3 16.20 4.83 14.07
C GLU A 3 16.66 5.59 12.80
N PRO A 4 17.96 5.58 12.46
CA PRO A 4 18.45 6.23 11.25
C PRO A 4 17.97 5.45 10.01
N GLY A 5 17.14 6.08 9.18
CA GLY A 5 16.56 5.49 7.97
C GLY A 5 15.11 5.94 7.75
N THR A 6 14.58 5.68 6.55
CA THR A 6 13.16 5.88 6.19
C THR A 6 12.40 4.56 6.05
N GLU A 7 13.09 3.42 6.08
CA GLU A 7 12.47 2.09 6.01
C GLU A 7 11.73 1.78 7.32
N GLY A 8 10.49 1.29 7.21
CA GLY A 8 9.75 0.77 8.37
C GLY A 8 9.42 1.81 9.44
N VAL A 9 9.39 3.09 9.06
CA VAL A 9 9.02 4.21 9.92
C VAL A 9 7.81 4.91 9.32
N LEU A 10 6.81 5.21 10.14
CA LEU A 10 5.71 6.09 9.78
C LEU A 10 6.19 7.55 9.77
N LEU A 11 5.98 8.26 8.67
CA LEU A 11 6.46 9.62 8.46
C LEU A 11 5.26 10.54 8.19
N ASP A 12 5.13 11.62 8.96
CA ASP A 12 4.34 12.77 8.51
C ASP A 12 5.11 13.56 7.43
N GLN A 13 4.41 14.50 6.76
CA GLN A 13 5.01 15.23 5.64
C GLN A 13 6.23 16.07 6.04
N GLU A 14 6.20 16.70 7.23
CA GLU A 14 7.31 17.50 7.75
C GLU A 14 8.55 16.62 7.98
N THR A 15 8.37 15.50 8.68
CA THR A 15 9.45 14.54 8.98
C THR A 15 9.98 13.90 7.69
N LEU A 16 9.12 13.61 6.72
CA LEU A 16 9.54 13.11 5.41
C LEU A 16 10.47 14.13 4.73
N HIS A 17 10.07 15.40 4.66
CA HIS A 17 10.89 16.45 4.02
C HIS A 17 12.23 16.63 4.71
N ASP A 18 12.26 16.62 6.04
CA ASP A 18 13.48 16.76 6.83
C ASP A 18 14.49 15.61 6.62
N ARG A 19 13.99 14.41 6.27
CA ARG A 19 14.81 13.21 6.07
C ARG A 19 15.04 12.85 4.61
N LEU A 20 14.38 13.53 3.67
CA LEU A 20 14.37 13.12 2.26
C LEU A 20 15.77 13.14 1.64
N ASP A 21 16.60 14.13 1.98
CA ASP A 21 17.96 14.27 1.47
C ASP A 21 18.89 13.11 1.89
N ASP A 22 18.61 12.50 3.05
CA ASP A 22 19.35 11.34 3.59
C ASP A 22 18.76 10.00 3.16
N ALA A 23 17.59 9.99 2.49
CA ALA A 23 16.91 8.78 2.08
C ALA A 23 17.55 8.12 0.84
N SER A 24 17.16 6.89 0.55
CA SER A 24 17.63 6.19 -0.64
C SER A 24 17.20 6.90 -1.94
N PRO A 25 18.00 6.86 -3.02
CA PRO A 25 17.64 7.53 -4.28
C PRO A 25 16.30 7.09 -4.86
N TRP A 26 15.93 5.81 -4.67
CA TRP A 26 14.66 5.30 -5.16
C TRP A 26 13.48 5.93 -4.41
N PHE A 27 13.59 6.09 -3.09
CA PHE A 27 12.52 6.66 -2.27
C PHE A 27 12.34 8.16 -2.53
N GLN A 28 13.46 8.89 -2.69
CA GLN A 28 13.45 10.30 -3.11
C GLN A 28 12.70 10.48 -4.44
N GLU A 29 13.03 9.65 -5.44
CA GLU A 29 12.39 9.71 -6.76
C GLU A 29 10.91 9.30 -6.72
N HIS A 30 10.57 8.30 -5.91
CA HIS A 30 9.19 7.85 -5.73
C HIS A 30 8.33 8.96 -5.13
N TYR A 31 8.78 9.55 -4.02
CA TYR A 31 8.09 10.68 -3.41
C TYR A 31 7.99 11.89 -4.33
N ARG A 32 9.08 12.25 -5.04
CA ARG A 32 9.08 13.37 -5.98
C ARG A 32 8.01 13.19 -7.06
N THR A 33 7.97 12.04 -7.71
CA THR A 33 7.01 11.75 -8.78
C THR A 33 5.58 11.60 -8.27
N PHE A 34 5.40 11.07 -7.06
CA PHE A 34 4.13 11.06 -6.34
C PHE A 34 3.59 12.48 -6.14
N ARG A 35 4.38 13.35 -5.51
CA ARG A 35 4.00 14.74 -5.19
C ARG A 35 3.74 15.56 -6.46
N GLU A 36 4.55 15.38 -7.50
CA GLU A 36 4.32 16.01 -8.80
C GLU A 36 3.01 15.56 -9.43
N SER A 37 2.64 14.28 -9.29
CA SER A 37 1.36 13.77 -9.80
C SER A 37 0.18 14.35 -9.02
N MET A 38 0.27 14.41 -7.68
CA MET A 38 -0.81 14.91 -6.82
C MET A 38 -1.01 16.43 -6.95
N LEU A 39 0.08 17.19 -7.01
CA LEU A 39 0.00 18.66 -6.98
C LEU A 39 0.06 19.32 -8.35
N GLY A 40 0.51 18.57 -9.37
CA GLY A 40 0.64 19.04 -10.73
C GLY A 40 -0.66 19.00 -11.54
N GLU A 41 -0.51 19.33 -12.82
CA GLU A 41 -1.56 19.21 -13.82
C GLU A 41 -1.02 18.40 -15.00
N ARG A 42 -1.88 17.59 -15.60
CA ARG A 42 -1.62 16.82 -16.81
C ARG A 42 -2.58 17.26 -17.89
N ASP A 43 -2.06 17.76 -19.00
CA ASP A 43 -2.87 18.29 -20.12
C ASP A 43 -3.91 19.35 -19.69
N GLY A 44 -3.60 20.10 -18.63
CA GLY A 44 -4.49 21.12 -18.04
C GLY A 44 -5.46 20.58 -16.98
N SER A 45 -5.42 19.27 -16.70
CA SER A 45 -6.30 18.59 -15.74
C SER A 45 -5.54 18.29 -14.44
N PRO A 46 -6.06 18.67 -13.27
CA PRO A 46 -5.48 18.28 -11.98
C PRO A 46 -5.73 16.79 -11.70
N PHE A 47 -5.00 16.22 -10.72
CA PHE A 47 -5.23 14.85 -10.28
C PHE A 47 -6.72 14.60 -9.94
N PRO A 48 -7.31 13.45 -10.31
CA PRO A 48 -8.77 13.26 -10.21
C PRO A 48 -9.32 13.29 -8.77
N CYS A 49 -8.55 12.75 -7.83
CA CYS A 49 -8.95 12.66 -6.43
C CYS A 49 -8.70 14.00 -5.72
N TYR A 50 -9.73 14.82 -5.58
CA TYR A 50 -9.57 16.11 -4.91
C TYR A 50 -9.09 15.97 -3.46
N PHE A 51 -9.53 14.92 -2.76
CA PHE A 51 -9.09 14.63 -1.39
C PHE A 51 -7.59 14.40 -1.34
N GLY A 52 -7.05 13.58 -2.24
CA GLY A 52 -5.62 13.30 -2.34
C GLY A 52 -4.79 14.58 -2.56
N ILE A 53 -5.31 15.51 -3.38
CA ILE A 53 -4.68 16.82 -3.57
C ILE A 53 -4.70 17.63 -2.27
N GLU A 54 -5.85 17.67 -1.59
CA GLU A 54 -6.05 18.47 -0.37
C GLU A 54 -5.13 18.00 0.76
N VAL A 55 -5.13 16.69 1.07
CA VAL A 55 -4.28 16.13 2.13
C VAL A 55 -2.78 16.30 1.85
N GLU A 56 -2.35 16.19 0.58
CA GLU A 56 -0.96 16.46 0.21
C GLU A 56 -0.59 17.94 0.35
N ARG A 57 -1.52 18.86 0.05
CA ARG A 57 -1.30 20.31 0.16
C ARG A 57 -1.29 20.79 1.61
N GLU A 58 -2.15 20.23 2.45
CA GLU A 58 -2.29 20.61 3.86
C GLU A 58 -1.22 19.96 4.74
N GLY A 59 -0.60 18.87 4.26
CA GLY A 59 0.46 18.17 4.97
C GLY A 59 -0.03 17.00 5.83
N ASP A 60 -1.29 16.58 5.61
CA ASP A 60 -2.00 15.55 6.38
C ASP A 60 -1.77 14.12 5.87
N MET A 61 -1.00 13.97 4.79
CA MET A 61 -0.56 12.66 4.28
C MET A 61 0.49 12.04 5.21
N LEU A 62 0.33 10.74 5.45
CA LEU A 62 1.34 9.91 6.09
C LEU A 62 2.04 9.05 5.03
N TYR A 63 3.31 8.71 5.29
CA TYR A 63 4.15 7.98 4.33
C TYR A 63 4.96 6.88 5.00
N ALA A 64 5.31 5.87 4.20
CA ALA A 64 6.28 4.86 4.58
C ALA A 64 7.05 4.32 3.37
N ALA A 65 8.27 3.87 3.59
CA ALA A 65 9.06 3.12 2.62
C ALA A 65 9.08 1.63 2.99
N CYS A 66 8.94 0.76 1.99
CA CYS A 66 9.11 -0.68 2.13
C CYS A 66 10.18 -1.19 1.15
N GLU A 67 11.27 -1.74 1.68
CA GLU A 67 12.43 -2.15 0.86
C GLU A 67 12.19 -3.41 0.03
N SER A 68 11.12 -4.17 0.31
CA SER A 68 10.81 -5.40 -0.42
C SER A 68 9.35 -5.80 -0.29
N THR A 69 8.81 -6.31 -1.39
CA THR A 69 7.47 -6.88 -1.47
C THR A 69 7.42 -8.36 -1.15
N THR A 70 8.55 -9.01 -0.81
CA THR A 70 8.62 -10.45 -0.53
C THR A 70 9.55 -10.83 0.64
N ASP A 71 10.36 -9.89 1.14
CA ASP A 71 11.23 -10.16 2.28
C ASP A 71 10.43 -10.13 3.59
N PRO A 72 10.48 -11.20 4.40
CA PRO A 72 9.70 -11.26 5.63
C PRO A 72 10.02 -10.15 6.64
N ALA A 73 11.28 -9.71 6.74
CA ALA A 73 11.65 -8.64 7.67
C ALA A 73 11.05 -7.30 7.23
N ALA A 74 11.16 -6.96 5.95
CA ALA A 74 10.58 -5.76 5.37
C ALA A 74 9.04 -5.74 5.47
N LEU A 75 8.37 -6.89 5.24
CA LEU A 75 6.92 -6.98 5.34
C LEU A 75 6.41 -6.97 6.79
N LEU A 76 7.16 -7.55 7.74
CA LEU A 76 6.86 -7.40 9.17
C LEU A 76 7.08 -5.97 9.67
N ARG A 77 8.08 -5.25 9.14
CA ARG A 77 8.24 -3.81 9.37
C ARG A 77 7.04 -3.02 8.83
N LEU A 78 6.60 -3.31 7.62
CA LEU A 78 5.40 -2.69 7.04
C LEU A 78 4.15 -2.98 7.88
N ARG A 79 4.00 -4.21 8.37
CA ARG A 79 2.93 -4.61 9.30
C ARG A 79 2.95 -3.73 10.55
N ASP A 80 4.12 -3.55 11.18
CA ASP A 80 4.25 -2.70 12.37
C ASP A 80 3.90 -1.23 12.06
N VAL A 81 4.33 -0.71 10.90
CA VAL A 81 3.98 0.65 10.43
C VAL A 81 2.48 0.79 10.22
N LEU A 82 1.81 -0.21 9.65
CA LEU A 82 0.38 -0.17 9.42
C LEU A 82 -0.40 -0.19 10.75
N SER A 83 0.08 -0.93 11.75
CA SER A 83 -0.47 -0.86 13.12
C SER A 83 -0.29 0.54 13.73
N GLU A 84 0.92 1.11 13.65
CA GLU A 84 1.20 2.46 14.15
C GLU A 84 0.35 3.52 13.44
N TYR A 85 0.14 3.36 12.13
CA TYR A 85 -0.75 4.21 11.34
C TYR A 85 -2.17 4.19 11.88
N LEU A 86 -2.74 3.00 12.13
CA LEU A 86 -4.10 2.86 12.66
C LEU A 86 -4.29 3.52 14.03
N ASP A 87 -3.26 3.49 14.87
CA ASP A 87 -3.25 4.18 16.16
C ASP A 87 -3.09 5.72 16.02
N THR A 88 -2.42 6.19 14.97
CA THR A 88 -2.00 7.60 14.82
C THR A 88 -3.00 8.44 14.02
N TYR A 89 -3.55 7.90 12.93
CA TYR A 89 -4.36 8.68 11.99
C TYR A 89 -5.57 9.41 12.61
N PRO A 90 -6.30 8.88 13.62
CA PRO A 90 -7.50 9.54 14.15
C PRO A 90 -7.20 10.88 14.84
N ASP A 91 -6.01 11.01 15.42
CA ASP A 91 -5.54 12.23 16.08
C ASP A 91 -4.68 13.12 15.16
N HIS A 92 -4.31 12.62 13.97
CA HIS A 92 -3.46 13.33 13.01
C HIS A 92 -4.27 14.34 12.18
N ALA A 93 -5.31 13.88 11.49
CA ALA A 93 -6.21 14.71 10.69
C ALA A 93 -7.56 14.01 10.49
N ASP A 94 -8.61 14.75 10.12
CA ASP A 94 -9.93 14.17 9.81
C ASP A 94 -9.84 13.09 8.72
N ARG A 95 -8.86 13.23 7.81
CA ARG A 95 -8.53 12.28 6.73
C ARG A 95 -7.04 12.24 6.53
N ALA A 96 -6.43 11.12 6.89
CA ALA A 96 -4.99 10.93 6.73
C ALA A 96 -4.73 9.59 6.03
N PRO A 97 -4.66 9.55 4.69
CA PRO A 97 -4.21 8.36 3.96
C PRO A 97 -2.73 8.07 4.22
N LEU A 98 -2.36 6.79 4.21
CA LEU A 98 -0.97 6.34 4.25
C LEU A 98 -0.49 5.93 2.85
N ALA A 99 0.43 6.69 2.27
CA ALA A 99 1.10 6.30 1.03
C ALA A 99 2.37 5.47 1.32
N VAL A 100 2.35 4.20 0.91
CA VAL A 100 3.49 3.28 1.03
C VAL A 100 4.17 3.14 -0.33
N PHE A 101 5.46 3.47 -0.38
CA PHE A 101 6.28 3.31 -1.58
C PHE A 101 7.16 2.06 -1.44
N PHE A 102 7.15 1.21 -2.47
CA PHE A 102 7.94 -0.02 -2.48
C PHE A 102 9.17 0.17 -3.35
N ARG A 103 10.31 -0.38 -2.89
CA ARG A 103 11.54 -0.41 -3.67
C ARG A 103 11.27 -1.07 -5.04
N PRO A 104 11.61 -0.42 -6.15
CA PRO A 104 11.34 -0.97 -7.47
C PRO A 104 12.27 -2.14 -7.79
N PRO A 105 11.82 -3.10 -8.63
CA PRO A 105 12.70 -4.12 -9.19
C PRO A 105 13.77 -3.48 -10.11
N ASP A 106 14.89 -4.18 -10.31
CA ASP A 106 15.98 -3.68 -11.17
C ASP A 106 15.58 -3.57 -12.66
N ASP A 107 14.62 -4.39 -13.10
CA ASP A 107 14.09 -4.43 -14.47
C ASP A 107 12.59 -4.15 -14.49
N ASP A 108 12.05 -3.69 -15.63
CA ASP A 108 10.61 -3.64 -15.84
C ASP A 108 10.03 -5.07 -15.91
N ARG A 109 9.05 -5.34 -15.06
CA ARG A 109 8.47 -6.67 -14.86
C ARG A 109 7.05 -6.80 -15.43
N GLY A 110 6.45 -5.71 -15.92
CA GLY A 110 5.10 -5.69 -16.47
C GLY A 110 3.99 -5.93 -15.45
N GLU A 111 2.74 -5.90 -15.93
CA GLU A 111 1.51 -5.92 -15.12
C GLU A 111 1.39 -7.13 -14.19
N ALA A 112 1.61 -8.35 -14.70
CA ALA A 112 1.43 -9.58 -13.93
C ALA A 112 2.29 -9.63 -12.66
N TYR A 113 3.51 -9.07 -12.75
CA TYR A 113 4.38 -8.94 -11.58
C TYR A 113 3.78 -8.04 -10.52
N TYR A 114 3.26 -6.87 -10.88
CA TYR A 114 2.72 -5.92 -9.92
C TYR A 114 1.42 -6.42 -9.26
N HIS A 115 0.58 -7.15 -10.00
CA HIS A 115 -0.54 -7.89 -9.41
C HIS A 115 -0.05 -8.93 -8.39
N GLU A 116 0.90 -9.78 -8.77
CA GLU A 116 1.46 -10.79 -7.86
C GLU A 116 2.07 -10.15 -6.59
N ARG A 117 2.78 -9.03 -6.73
CA ARG A 117 3.39 -8.31 -5.59
C ARG A 117 2.35 -7.67 -4.68
N LEU A 118 1.34 -7.00 -5.22
CA LEU A 118 0.25 -6.43 -4.42
C LEU A 118 -0.42 -7.53 -3.58
N TRP A 119 -0.82 -8.63 -4.21
CA TRP A 119 -1.53 -9.68 -3.52
C TRP A 119 -0.66 -10.41 -2.49
N HIS A 120 0.63 -10.60 -2.78
CA HIS A 120 1.56 -11.11 -1.78
C HIS A 120 1.66 -10.21 -0.56
N VAL A 121 1.75 -8.89 -0.74
CA VAL A 121 1.78 -7.93 0.36
C VAL A 121 0.50 -7.99 1.19
N LEU A 122 -0.67 -7.95 0.55
CA LEU A 122 -1.95 -7.97 1.26
C LEU A 122 -2.18 -9.30 2.00
N GLU A 123 -1.84 -10.44 1.39
CA GLU A 123 -1.92 -11.75 2.04
C GLU A 123 -0.96 -11.84 3.23
N PHE A 124 0.27 -11.33 3.07
CA PHE A 124 1.23 -11.29 4.18
C PHE A 124 0.70 -10.47 5.35
N LEU A 125 0.16 -9.28 5.07
CA LEU A 125 -0.46 -8.43 6.09
C LEU A 125 -1.65 -9.12 6.75
N HIS A 126 -2.51 -9.81 5.99
CA HIS A 126 -3.64 -10.56 6.55
C HIS A 126 -3.21 -11.69 7.50
N VAL A 127 -2.19 -12.46 7.12
CA VAL A 127 -1.64 -13.57 7.91
C VAL A 127 -0.94 -13.07 9.19
N HIS A 128 -0.35 -11.87 9.15
CA HIS A 128 0.39 -11.28 10.28
C HIS A 128 -0.37 -10.14 10.98
N ASP A 129 -1.67 -10.01 10.70
CA ASP A 129 -2.57 -9.09 11.38
C ASP A 129 -2.65 -9.46 12.87
N PRO A 130 -2.32 -8.52 13.79
CA PRO A 130 -2.42 -8.77 15.22
C PRO A 130 -3.86 -8.88 15.74
N GLU A 131 -4.84 -8.44 14.93
CA GLU A 131 -6.25 -8.44 15.28
C GLU A 131 -7.04 -9.45 14.42
N PRO A 132 -8.18 -9.96 14.92
CA PRO A 132 -9.07 -10.79 14.12
C PRO A 132 -9.74 -9.98 13.01
N TRP A 133 -10.11 -10.67 11.93
CA TRP A 133 -10.96 -10.08 10.89
C TRP A 133 -12.30 -9.61 11.50
N PRO A 134 -12.76 -8.37 11.23
CA PRO A 134 -13.97 -7.81 11.84
C PRO A 134 -15.22 -8.67 11.60
N ASP A 135 -16.08 -8.79 12.61
CA ASP A 135 -17.26 -9.65 12.53
C ASP A 135 -18.27 -9.17 11.48
N ASP A 136 -18.38 -7.86 11.30
CA ASP A 136 -19.31 -7.17 10.40
C ASP A 136 -18.85 -7.09 8.94
N ILE A 137 -17.57 -7.39 8.66
CA ILE A 137 -17.05 -7.48 7.30
C ILE A 137 -17.11 -8.94 6.81
N PRO A 138 -17.68 -9.21 5.62
CA PRO A 138 -17.66 -10.53 5.01
C PRO A 138 -16.23 -11.05 4.84
N VAL A 139 -16.05 -12.37 4.85
CA VAL A 139 -14.76 -13.01 4.47
C VAL A 139 -14.75 -13.46 3.02
N ASP A 140 -15.91 -13.59 2.39
CA ASP A 140 -16.01 -13.93 0.97
C ASP A 140 -15.76 -12.66 0.12
N PRO A 141 -14.66 -12.59 -0.66
CA PRO A 141 -14.31 -11.44 -1.49
C PRO A 141 -15.31 -11.15 -2.61
N ASP A 142 -16.21 -12.08 -2.90
CA ASP A 142 -17.32 -11.85 -3.84
C ASP A 142 -18.56 -11.23 -3.19
N THR A 143 -18.52 -10.92 -1.90
CA THR A 143 -19.62 -10.21 -1.24
C THR A 143 -19.50 -8.70 -1.47
N PRO A 144 -20.58 -7.99 -1.86
CA PRO A 144 -20.53 -6.55 -2.16
C PRO A 144 -19.96 -5.63 -1.07
N ARG A 145 -20.02 -6.06 0.19
CA ARG A 145 -19.48 -5.30 1.34
C ARG A 145 -18.13 -5.79 1.83
N TRP A 146 -17.54 -6.76 1.16
CA TRP A 146 -16.19 -7.21 1.47
C TRP A 146 -15.20 -6.08 1.20
N GLU A 147 -14.22 -5.94 2.09
CA GLU A 147 -13.09 -5.04 1.96
C GLU A 147 -11.91 -5.65 2.75
N PHE A 148 -10.68 -5.39 2.30
CA PHE A 148 -9.47 -5.79 3.01
C PHE A 148 -9.48 -5.23 4.43
N CYS A 149 -9.19 -6.07 5.42
CA CYS A 149 -9.11 -5.66 6.81
C CYS A 149 -7.71 -5.89 7.37
N PHE A 150 -7.27 -4.95 8.21
CA PHE A 150 -6.05 -5.05 9.00
C PHE A 150 -6.24 -4.30 10.33
N GLY A 151 -5.74 -4.83 11.44
CA GLY A 151 -5.80 -4.16 12.74
C GLY A 151 -7.24 -3.94 13.24
N GLY A 152 -8.16 -4.83 12.85
CA GLY A 152 -9.58 -4.72 13.20
C GLY A 152 -10.35 -3.65 12.40
N GLU A 153 -9.73 -3.02 11.40
CA GLU A 153 -10.31 -1.95 10.59
C GLU A 153 -10.42 -2.36 9.12
N ALA A 154 -11.49 -1.91 8.45
CA ALA A 154 -11.64 -2.05 7.00
C ALA A 154 -10.85 -0.94 6.29
N LEU A 155 -9.96 -1.34 5.39
CA LEU A 155 -9.06 -0.47 4.65
C LEU A 155 -9.28 -0.62 3.14
N PHE A 156 -9.10 0.48 2.41
CA PHE A 156 -9.16 0.48 0.95
C PHE A 156 -7.76 0.72 0.34
N PRO A 157 -6.99 -0.34 0.04
CA PRO A 157 -5.72 -0.23 -0.67
C PRO A 157 -5.97 0.29 -2.09
N THR A 158 -5.38 1.42 -2.45
CA THR A 158 -5.42 1.97 -3.81
C THR A 158 -4.03 2.02 -4.37
N SER A 159 -3.74 1.20 -5.38
CA SER A 159 -2.36 0.99 -5.85
C SER A 159 -2.03 1.67 -7.17
N ARG A 160 -0.85 2.29 -7.28
CA ARG A 160 -0.31 2.81 -8.53
C ARG A 160 0.89 1.98 -8.97
N ALA A 161 1.11 1.85 -10.27
CA ALA A 161 2.18 1.01 -10.81
C ALA A 161 2.74 1.51 -12.16
N PRO A 162 3.94 1.08 -12.57
CA PRO A 162 4.58 1.54 -13.81
C PRO A 162 3.95 1.05 -15.12
N PHE A 163 3.17 -0.04 -15.09
CA PHE A 163 2.65 -0.66 -16.32
C PHE A 163 1.48 0.11 -16.98
N TYR A 164 0.93 1.13 -16.33
CA TYR A 164 -0.21 1.88 -16.89
C TYR A 164 0.22 2.86 -17.99
N ASP A 165 -0.17 2.54 -19.22
CA ASP A 165 0.05 3.41 -20.38
C ASP A 165 -1.01 4.50 -20.50
N ASP A 166 -2.29 4.18 -20.34
CA ASP A 166 -3.38 5.15 -20.53
C ASP A 166 -3.97 5.66 -19.20
N ARG A 167 -4.00 4.84 -18.15
CA ARG A 167 -4.58 5.22 -16.84
C ARG A 167 -3.59 5.97 -15.96
N LYS A 168 -3.46 7.26 -16.21
CA LYS A 168 -2.42 8.10 -15.61
C LYS A 168 -2.67 8.45 -14.15
N SER A 169 -3.91 8.37 -13.71
CA SER A 169 -4.33 8.40 -12.31
C SER A 169 -3.82 7.17 -11.53
N ARG A 170 -3.52 6.07 -12.23
CA ARG A 170 -2.99 4.82 -11.68
C ARG A 170 -1.50 4.62 -11.97
N TYR A 171 -0.92 5.43 -12.85
CA TYR A 171 0.49 5.35 -13.22
C TYR A 171 1.40 5.86 -12.10
N SER A 172 2.42 5.07 -11.74
CA SER A 172 3.55 5.52 -10.92
C SER A 172 4.86 5.08 -11.60
N PRO A 173 5.76 5.99 -11.99
CA PRO A 173 6.89 5.67 -12.86
C PRO A 173 8.00 4.87 -12.17
N VAL A 174 8.07 4.90 -10.84
CA VAL A 174 9.17 4.30 -10.09
C VAL A 174 8.88 2.83 -9.80
N GLY A 175 7.75 2.52 -9.18
CA GLY A 175 7.43 1.17 -8.74
C GLY A 175 6.02 1.08 -8.18
N LEU A 176 5.75 0.01 -7.44
CA LEU A 176 4.49 -0.14 -6.73
C LEU A 176 4.35 0.94 -5.65
N GLU A 177 3.16 1.51 -5.58
CA GLU A 177 2.72 2.44 -4.55
C GLU A 177 1.36 1.98 -4.08
N ILE A 178 1.14 1.89 -2.77
CA ILE A 178 -0.15 1.54 -2.20
C ILE A 178 -0.56 2.64 -1.23
N THR A 179 -1.70 3.27 -1.49
CA THR A 179 -2.34 4.16 -0.50
C THR A 179 -3.32 3.34 0.33
N PHE A 180 -3.07 3.21 1.63
CA PHE A 180 -4.02 2.64 2.58
C PHE A 180 -4.85 3.75 3.21
N GLN A 181 -6.15 3.52 3.33
CA GLN A 181 -7.06 4.47 3.95
C GLN A 181 -8.24 3.74 4.60
N PRO A 182 -8.56 4.05 5.86
CA PRO A 182 -9.77 3.58 6.52
C PRO A 182 -11.01 4.01 5.75
N ARG A 183 -12.05 3.18 5.85
CA ARG A 183 -13.32 3.46 5.20
C ARG A 183 -13.95 4.79 5.64
N SER A 184 -13.68 5.24 6.87
CA SER A 184 -14.16 6.51 7.42
C SER A 184 -13.77 7.72 6.57
N VAL A 185 -12.65 7.65 5.83
CA VAL A 185 -12.23 8.70 4.86
C VAL A 185 -13.27 8.89 3.74
N PHE A 186 -14.06 7.86 3.44
CA PHE A 186 -15.12 7.91 2.42
C PHE A 186 -16.48 8.38 2.96
N GLU A 187 -16.62 8.64 4.25
CA GLU A 187 -17.87 9.15 4.82
C GLU A 187 -18.28 10.46 4.13
N GLY A 188 -19.53 10.52 3.68
CA GLY A 188 -20.06 11.64 2.89
C GLY A 188 -19.78 11.59 1.39
N ILE A 189 -19.02 10.58 0.91
CA ILE A 189 -18.74 10.33 -0.52
C ILE A 189 -19.40 9.03 -0.99
N THR A 190 -20.03 8.28 -0.09
CA THR A 190 -20.72 7.03 -0.41
C THR A 190 -21.97 7.26 -1.26
N ALA A 191 -22.26 6.32 -2.16
CA ALA A 191 -23.35 6.41 -3.14
C ALA A 191 -24.76 6.32 -2.52
N ASP A 192 -24.86 6.13 -1.21
CA ASP A 192 -26.12 6.12 -0.46
C ASP A 192 -26.67 7.54 -0.17
N THR A 193 -25.93 8.59 -0.54
CA THR A 193 -26.35 9.98 -0.40
C THR A 193 -26.22 10.76 -1.72
N GLU A 194 -27.13 11.70 -1.98
CA GLU A 194 -27.05 12.57 -3.17
C GLU A 194 -25.74 13.39 -3.21
N ALA A 195 -25.17 13.73 -2.05
CA ALA A 195 -23.90 14.45 -1.97
C ALA A 195 -22.73 13.54 -2.41
N GLY A 196 -22.73 12.29 -1.95
CA GLY A 196 -21.72 11.31 -2.33
C GLY A 196 -21.83 10.87 -3.79
N GLU A 197 -23.05 10.68 -4.32
CA GLU A 197 -23.28 10.44 -5.75
C GLU A 197 -22.67 11.57 -6.61
N ARG A 198 -22.96 12.84 -6.30
CA ARG A 198 -22.39 13.98 -7.02
C ARG A 198 -20.88 14.07 -6.90
N ALA A 199 -20.33 13.78 -5.71
CA ALA A 199 -18.89 13.75 -5.50
C ALA A 199 -18.23 12.67 -6.37
N ARG A 200 -18.82 11.46 -6.44
CA ARG A 200 -18.34 10.37 -7.29
C ARG A 200 -18.46 10.67 -8.77
N GLU A 201 -19.59 11.22 -9.24
CA GLU A 201 -19.75 11.66 -10.63
C GLU A 201 -18.67 12.70 -11.00
N THR A 202 -18.38 13.63 -10.10
CA THR A 202 -17.34 14.64 -10.30
C THR A 202 -15.95 13.99 -10.39
N ILE A 203 -15.62 13.05 -9.49
CA ILE A 203 -14.33 12.35 -9.49
C ILE A 203 -14.19 11.50 -10.77
N ARG A 204 -15.24 10.77 -11.17
CA ARG A 204 -15.25 9.96 -12.40
C ARG A 204 -15.04 10.82 -13.64
N GLY A 205 -15.70 11.99 -13.72
CA GLY A 205 -15.51 12.94 -14.82
C GLY A 205 -14.09 13.52 -14.89
N ARG A 206 -13.50 13.89 -13.75
CA ARG A 206 -12.09 14.33 -13.68
C ARG A 206 -11.13 13.21 -14.07
N MET A 207 -11.43 11.98 -13.68
CA MET A 207 -10.61 10.83 -14.02
C MET A 207 -10.61 10.56 -15.53
N GLU A 208 -11.77 10.65 -16.18
CA GLU A 208 -11.86 10.56 -17.65
C GLU A 208 -11.03 11.66 -18.34
N GLU A 209 -11.11 12.90 -17.84
CA GLU A 209 -10.33 14.02 -18.39
C GLU A 209 -8.82 13.87 -18.17
N TYR A 210 -8.41 13.39 -16.99
CA TYR A 210 -7.00 13.21 -16.62
C TYR A 210 -6.35 11.99 -17.29
N ASP A 211 -7.07 10.88 -17.38
CA ASP A 211 -6.58 9.65 -18.00
C ASP A 211 -6.72 9.69 -19.53
N GLY A 212 -7.66 10.47 -20.07
CA GLY A 212 -7.96 10.50 -21.50
C GLY A 212 -8.67 9.25 -22.02
N VAL A 213 -9.10 8.36 -21.10
CA VAL A 213 -9.86 7.14 -21.37
C VAL A 213 -11.04 7.03 -20.40
N CYS A 214 -12.06 6.25 -20.78
CA CYS A 214 -13.20 6.00 -19.90
C CYS A 214 -12.76 5.40 -18.55
N PRO A 215 -13.49 5.68 -17.46
CA PRO A 215 -13.31 5.00 -16.19
C PRO A 215 -13.24 3.48 -16.34
N HIS A 216 -12.37 2.85 -15.55
CA HIS A 216 -12.18 1.41 -15.60
C HIS A 216 -13.50 0.67 -15.28
N ALA A 217 -13.76 -0.46 -15.95
CA ALA A 217 -15.03 -1.19 -15.81
C ALA A 217 -15.25 -1.76 -14.41
N ASP A 218 -14.17 -2.06 -13.69
CA ASP A 218 -14.23 -2.53 -12.31
C ASP A 218 -14.32 -1.38 -11.27
N LEU A 219 -14.39 -0.11 -11.69
CA LEU A 219 -14.62 1.01 -10.77
C LEU A 219 -16.09 1.01 -10.31
N GLY A 220 -16.32 0.48 -9.10
CA GLY A 220 -17.63 0.25 -8.51
C GLY A 220 -17.89 1.03 -7.22
N ASP A 221 -19.04 0.77 -6.63
CA ASP A 221 -19.49 1.35 -5.38
C ASP A 221 -19.72 0.26 -4.32
N TRP A 222 -19.14 0.45 -3.14
CA TRP A 222 -19.27 -0.51 -2.06
C TRP A 222 -20.71 -0.83 -1.68
N GLY A 223 -20.97 -2.11 -1.48
CA GLY A 223 -22.29 -2.61 -1.15
C GLY A 223 -23.23 -2.75 -2.35
N THR A 224 -22.82 -2.34 -3.55
CA THR A 224 -23.59 -2.51 -4.79
C THR A 224 -23.46 -3.95 -5.30
N GLU A 225 -24.60 -4.55 -5.63
CA GLU A 225 -24.63 -5.91 -6.17
C GLU A 225 -23.92 -5.96 -7.54
N GLY A 226 -22.91 -6.83 -7.64
CA GLY A 226 -22.08 -7.00 -8.83
C GLY A 226 -20.71 -6.34 -8.74
N ASP A 227 -20.57 -5.31 -7.90
CA ASP A 227 -19.29 -4.65 -7.66
C ASP A 227 -18.42 -5.45 -6.70
N ARG A 228 -17.10 -5.32 -6.84
CA ARG A 228 -16.09 -6.05 -6.09
C ARG A 228 -14.95 -5.10 -5.73
N GLU A 229 -14.82 -4.80 -4.43
CA GLU A 229 -13.81 -3.84 -3.97
C GLU A 229 -12.39 -4.26 -4.34
N TRP A 230 -12.07 -5.54 -4.21
CA TRP A 230 -10.73 -6.07 -4.44
C TRP A 230 -10.21 -5.80 -5.86
N LYS A 231 -11.10 -5.69 -6.86
CA LYS A 231 -10.74 -5.36 -8.24
C LYS A 231 -10.30 -3.90 -8.42
N GLN A 232 -10.63 -3.04 -7.48
CA GLN A 232 -10.26 -1.63 -7.48
C GLN A 232 -8.85 -1.39 -6.93
N TYR A 233 -8.30 -2.37 -6.18
CA TYR A 233 -7.02 -2.21 -5.49
C TYR A 233 -5.86 -2.00 -6.45
N LEU A 234 -5.92 -2.65 -7.61
CA LEU A 234 -5.09 -2.40 -8.78
C LEU A 234 -5.91 -2.79 -10.00
N PHE A 235 -6.18 -1.83 -10.89
CA PHE A 235 -6.95 -2.11 -12.11
C PHE A 235 -6.12 -2.91 -13.11
N ARG A 236 -6.73 -3.88 -13.77
CA ARG A 236 -6.11 -4.61 -14.86
C ARG A 236 -6.14 -3.84 -16.16
N GLU A 237 -5.11 -3.97 -16.98
CA GLU A 237 -5.10 -3.54 -18.38
C GLU A 237 -5.14 -4.76 -19.32
N ASP A 238 -4.57 -5.89 -18.89
CA ASP A 238 -4.61 -7.18 -19.57
C ASP A 238 -5.34 -8.24 -18.72
N ASP A 239 -6.36 -8.87 -19.30
CA ASP A 239 -7.13 -9.95 -18.65
C ASP A 239 -6.22 -11.14 -18.25
N ASP A 240 -5.17 -11.43 -19.03
CA ASP A 240 -4.26 -12.56 -18.75
C ASP A 240 -3.20 -12.23 -17.67
N ALA A 241 -3.04 -10.94 -17.32
CA ALA A 241 -2.05 -10.47 -16.36
C ALA A 241 -2.61 -10.28 -14.94
N SER A 242 -3.93 -10.36 -14.79
CA SER A 242 -4.65 -10.14 -13.54
C SER A 242 -5.36 -11.42 -13.08
N PRO A 243 -5.51 -11.65 -11.77
CA PRO A 243 -6.19 -12.85 -11.30
C PRO A 243 -7.71 -12.81 -11.57
N ASP A 244 -8.26 -13.95 -12.02
CA ASP A 244 -9.70 -14.12 -12.29
C ASP A 244 -10.58 -14.09 -11.02
N ALA A 245 -9.98 -14.35 -9.86
CA ALA A 245 -10.61 -14.35 -8.54
C ALA A 245 -9.67 -13.66 -7.54
N CYS A 246 -10.22 -13.16 -6.42
CA CYS A 246 -9.40 -12.52 -5.39
C CYS A 246 -8.35 -13.51 -4.86
N PRO A 247 -7.04 -13.19 -4.91
CA PRO A 247 -6.00 -14.09 -4.41
C PRO A 247 -5.86 -14.14 -2.89
N LEU A 248 -6.50 -13.21 -2.17
CA LEU A 248 -6.53 -13.23 -0.71
C LEU A 248 -7.36 -14.44 -0.24
N ASP A 249 -6.96 -15.08 0.86
CA ASP A 249 -7.77 -16.09 1.56
C ASP A 249 -8.25 -15.55 2.91
N PRO A 250 -9.32 -14.73 2.93
CA PRO A 250 -9.70 -14.01 4.14
C PRO A 250 -10.33 -14.98 5.14
N THR A 251 -9.84 -14.98 6.38
CA THR A 251 -10.35 -15.84 7.44
C THR A 251 -10.55 -15.10 8.75
N ARG A 252 -11.55 -15.57 9.53
CA ARG A 252 -11.75 -15.18 10.94
C ARG A 252 -10.92 -16.02 11.91
N GLU A 253 -10.22 -17.05 11.43
CA GLU A 253 -9.26 -17.78 12.27
C GLU A 253 -8.21 -16.80 12.77
N HIS A 254 -7.98 -16.78 14.08
CA HIS A 254 -7.04 -15.89 14.72
C HIS A 254 -6.52 -16.52 16.02
N PRO A 255 -5.21 -16.50 16.30
CA PRO A 255 -4.13 -15.96 15.45
C PRO A 255 -3.85 -16.83 14.22
N LYS A 256 -3.40 -16.21 13.11
CA LYS A 256 -3.05 -16.90 11.85
C LYS A 256 -1.56 -17.26 11.75
N ALA A 257 -0.72 -16.46 12.40
CA ALA A 257 0.70 -16.72 12.60
C ALA A 257 0.99 -17.07 14.06
N SER A 258 2.18 -17.59 14.35
CA SER A 258 2.64 -17.80 15.73
C SER A 258 2.70 -16.47 16.50
N GLU A 259 2.41 -16.48 17.80
CA GLU A 259 2.47 -15.30 18.68
C GLU A 259 3.78 -14.50 18.50
N SER A 260 4.92 -15.17 18.40
CA SER A 260 6.23 -14.50 18.22
C SER A 260 6.38 -13.70 16.92
N LEU A 261 5.59 -14.01 15.88
CA LEU A 261 5.55 -13.26 14.63
C LEU A 261 4.50 -12.14 14.66
N LEU A 262 3.54 -12.21 15.59
CA LEU A 262 2.52 -11.17 15.79
C LEU A 262 3.02 -10.03 16.68
N GLU A 263 4.03 -10.27 17.51
CA GLU A 263 4.63 -9.22 18.33
C GLU A 263 5.25 -8.09 17.48
N PRO A 264 5.10 -6.81 17.89
CA PRO A 264 5.80 -5.69 17.28
C PRO A 264 7.32 -5.91 17.34
N GLY A 265 8.01 -5.63 16.22
CA GLY A 265 9.45 -5.82 16.12
C GLY A 265 9.90 -7.24 15.79
N ALA A 266 8.99 -8.18 15.49
CA ALA A 266 9.32 -9.55 15.12
C ALA A 266 10.31 -9.67 13.94
N TRP A 267 10.32 -8.66 13.05
CA TRP A 267 11.29 -8.55 11.95
C TRP A 267 12.76 -8.61 12.40
N ARG A 268 13.08 -8.17 13.62
CA ARG A 268 14.46 -8.16 14.15
C ARG A 268 15.07 -9.56 14.24
N ALA A 269 14.24 -10.59 14.37
CA ALA A 269 14.70 -11.98 14.39
C ALA A 269 15.25 -12.42 13.02
N PHE A 270 14.80 -11.82 11.93
CA PHE A 270 15.23 -12.13 10.57
C PHE A 270 16.54 -11.40 10.22
N ASP A 271 16.69 -10.13 10.61
CA ASP A 271 17.95 -9.38 10.41
C ASP A 271 19.13 -9.97 11.21
N ALA A 272 18.85 -10.49 12.40
CA ALA A 272 19.85 -11.17 13.23
C ALA A 272 20.32 -12.52 12.63
N ALA A 273 19.46 -13.17 11.85
CA ALA A 273 19.80 -14.43 11.19
C ALA A 273 20.73 -14.22 9.98
N ASP A 274 20.54 -13.11 9.25
CA ASP A 274 21.35 -12.78 8.07
C ASP A 274 22.78 -12.35 8.46
N THR A 275 22.91 -11.63 9.58
CA THR A 275 24.21 -11.23 10.14
C THR A 275 24.99 -12.38 10.82
N GLY A 276 24.31 -13.49 11.18
CA GLY A 276 24.94 -14.68 11.76
C GLY A 276 25.54 -15.66 10.76
N SER A 277 25.32 -15.45 9.45
CA SER A 277 25.81 -16.30 8.36
C SER A 277 27.24 -15.97 7.90
N GLU A 278 27.78 -14.80 8.27
CA GLU A 278 29.13 -14.35 7.90
C GLU A 278 30.02 -14.10 9.13
N SER A 279 30.35 -15.14 9.93
CA SER A 279 31.61 -15.08 10.71
C SER A 279 32.14 -16.46 11.15
N ASP A 280 33.41 -16.69 10.80
CA ASP A 280 34.42 -17.57 11.39
C ASP A 280 34.31 -19.10 11.30
N ALA A 281 34.71 -19.63 10.14
CA ALA A 281 35.49 -20.86 10.11
C ALA A 281 36.99 -20.51 10.21
N PRO A 282 37.71 -20.85 11.30
CA PRO A 282 39.15 -20.67 11.34
C PRO A 282 39.81 -21.69 10.39
N VAL A 283 40.49 -21.18 9.37
CA VAL A 283 41.41 -21.96 8.54
C VAL A 283 42.55 -22.42 9.45
N SER A 284 42.48 -23.67 9.90
CA SER A 284 43.58 -24.36 10.57
C SER A 284 44.69 -24.61 9.55
N SER A 285 45.66 -23.70 9.45
CA SER A 285 46.96 -23.95 8.84
C SER A 285 47.78 -24.88 9.75
N GLY A 286 47.65 -26.18 9.51
CA GLY A 286 48.53 -27.19 10.09
C GLY A 286 49.91 -27.14 9.41
N LEU A 287 50.86 -26.45 10.05
CA LEU A 287 52.27 -26.75 9.94
C LEU A 287 52.57 -28.02 10.76
N GLY A 288 53.14 -29.02 10.13
CA GLY A 288 53.67 -30.22 10.77
C GLY A 288 54.79 -30.81 9.91
N ASP A 289 56.02 -30.56 10.33
CA ASP A 289 57.24 -31.24 9.89
C ASP A 289 57.15 -32.74 10.23
N ASP A 290 57.41 -33.60 9.23
CA ASP A 290 58.33 -34.76 9.27
C ASP A 290 58.41 -35.44 7.87
#